data_AF-A0A5C1MA35-F1
#
_entry.id   AF-A0A5C1MA35-F1
#
_cell.length_a   1.000
_cell.length_b   1.000
_cell.length_c   1.000
_cell.angle_alpha   90.00
_cell.angle_beta   90.00
_cell.angle_gamma   90.00
#
_symmetry.space_group_name_H-M   'P 1'
#
loop_
_entity.id
_entity.type
_entity.pdbx_description
1 polymer ?
#
loop_
_entity_poly.entity_id
_entity_poly.type
_entity_poly.pdbx_seq_one_letter_code
_entity_poly.pdbx_strand_id
1 'polypeptide(L)'
;MISKKTKYALKALYHLAGQPSSQPVLISELAKAGNIPKKFLEFILLSLRKGGILQSRIGKGGGYYLASPPARITLGSVVRILEGDLAPVQCLSETNYAKCDECDDEATCGIRLVMVDVNKALIRVLDSLTLADMLERSETERSKLANVLDFSI
;
A
#
# COMPACT_ATOMS: atom_id res chain seq x y z
N MET A 1 10.24 7.38 3.18
CA MET A 1 8.89 7.98 3.21
C MET A 1 8.03 7.32 2.13
N ILE A 2 6.76 6.96 2.39
CA ILE A 2 5.89 6.32 1.38
C ILE A 2 5.58 7.32 0.26
N SER A 3 5.80 6.92 -1.00
CA SER A 3 5.60 7.79 -2.16
C SER A 3 4.12 8.12 -2.40
N LYS A 4 3.89 9.14 -3.22
CA LYS A 4 2.54 9.51 -3.67
C LYS A 4 1.88 8.36 -4.47
N LYS A 5 2.69 7.62 -5.26
CA LYS A 5 2.25 6.43 -6.02
C LYS A 5 1.64 5.39 -5.10
N THR A 6 2.34 5.05 -4.01
CA THR A 6 1.88 4.05 -3.04
C THR A 6 0.68 4.52 -2.22
N LYS A 7 0.63 5.80 -1.84
CA LYS A 7 -0.57 6.38 -1.20
C LYS A 7 -1.81 6.24 -2.09
N TYR A 8 -1.68 6.54 -3.38
CA TYR A 8 -2.78 6.41 -4.33
C TYR A 8 -3.19 4.95 -4.59
N ALA A 9 -2.21 4.05 -4.66
CA ALA A 9 -2.48 2.62 -4.74
C ALA A 9 -3.30 2.13 -3.54
N LEU A 10 -2.87 2.45 -2.31
CA LEU A 10 -3.56 2.04 -1.10
C LEU A 10 -4.98 2.61 -1.02
N LYS A 11 -5.21 3.86 -1.46
CA LYS A 11 -6.57 4.43 -1.55
C LYS A 11 -7.46 3.66 -2.53
N ALA A 12 -6.94 3.33 -3.71
CA ALA A 12 -7.70 2.56 -4.69
C ALA A 12 -8.00 1.14 -4.19
N LEU A 13 -7.01 0.49 -3.57
CA LEU A 13 -7.16 -0.85 -2.98
C LEU A 13 -8.11 -0.86 -1.79
N TYR A 14 -8.08 0.16 -0.92
CA TYR A 14 -9.04 0.33 0.15
C TYR A 14 -10.48 0.38 -0.39
N HIS A 15 -10.70 1.15 -1.47
CA HIS A 15 -12.02 1.21 -2.10
C HIS A 15 -12.44 -0.14 -2.67
N LEU A 16 -11.55 -0.84 -3.39
CA LEU A 16 -11.82 -2.18 -3.93
C LEU A 16 -12.07 -3.22 -2.84
N ALA A 17 -11.37 -3.14 -1.72
CA ALA A 17 -11.51 -4.07 -0.61
C ALA A 17 -12.87 -3.95 0.08
N GLY A 18 -13.50 -2.78 0.04
CA GLY A 18 -14.87 -2.57 0.55
C GLY A 18 -15.98 -3.01 -0.41
N GLN A 19 -15.64 -3.45 -1.63
CA GLN A 19 -16.63 -3.94 -2.59
C GLN A 19 -16.82 -5.45 -2.46
N PRO A 20 -17.97 -6.00 -2.89
CA PRO A 20 -18.16 -7.44 -3.02
C PRO A 20 -17.04 -8.10 -3.83
N SER A 21 -16.64 -9.30 -3.42
CA SER A 21 -15.58 -10.04 -4.11
C SER A 21 -15.90 -10.22 -5.59
N SER A 22 -14.88 -10.07 -6.44
CA SER A 22 -14.97 -10.26 -7.89
C SER A 22 -15.91 -9.29 -8.62
N GLN A 23 -16.43 -8.25 -7.95
CA GLN A 23 -17.14 -7.16 -8.61
C GLN A 23 -16.13 -6.17 -9.22
N PRO A 24 -16.07 -6.01 -10.55
CA PRO A 24 -15.18 -5.05 -11.18
C PRO A 24 -15.63 -3.62 -10.90
N VAL A 25 -14.69 -2.75 -10.57
CA VAL A 25 -14.90 -1.30 -10.42
C VAL A 25 -14.18 -0.57 -11.55
N LEU A 26 -14.85 0.41 -12.15
CA LEU A 26 -14.25 1.18 -13.22
C LEU A 26 -13.11 2.07 -12.69
N ILE A 27 -12.06 2.22 -13.47
CA ILE A 27 -10.95 3.10 -13.10
C ILE A 27 -11.40 4.55 -12.88
N SER A 28 -12.42 5.02 -13.61
CA SER A 28 -13.01 6.35 -13.41
C SER A 28 -13.65 6.51 -12.03
N GLU A 29 -14.28 5.44 -11.52
CA GLU A 29 -14.89 5.42 -10.19
C GLU A 29 -13.80 5.40 -9.12
N LEU A 30 -12.78 4.56 -9.27
CA LEU A 30 -11.62 4.52 -8.36
C LEU A 30 -10.88 5.87 -8.32
N ALA A 31 -10.67 6.50 -9.48
CA ALA A 31 -10.05 7.81 -9.58
C ALA A 31 -10.85 8.88 -8.84
N LYS A 32 -12.18 8.87 -9.00
CA LYS A 32 -13.09 9.79 -8.31
C LYS A 32 -13.10 9.55 -6.79
N ALA A 33 -13.28 8.30 -6.37
CA ALA A 33 -13.33 7.93 -4.95
C ALA A 33 -12.03 8.23 -4.21
N GLY A 34 -10.88 8.04 -4.86
CA GLY A 34 -9.57 8.32 -4.26
C GLY A 34 -9.08 9.76 -4.39
N ASN A 35 -9.78 10.60 -5.17
CA ASN A 35 -9.28 11.89 -5.66
C ASN A 35 -7.88 11.78 -6.32
N ILE A 36 -7.79 10.90 -7.32
CA ILE A 36 -6.54 10.51 -7.98
C ILE A 36 -6.62 10.88 -9.47
N PRO A 37 -5.59 11.50 -10.06
CA PRO A 37 -5.55 11.70 -11.50
C PRO A 37 -5.63 10.36 -12.25
N LYS A 38 -6.66 10.18 -13.10
CA LYS A 38 -6.96 8.91 -13.78
C LYS A 38 -5.75 8.32 -14.52
N LYS A 39 -5.04 9.14 -15.31
CA LYS A 39 -3.83 8.69 -16.04
C LYS A 39 -2.76 8.11 -15.10
N PHE A 40 -2.60 8.70 -13.92
CA PHE A 40 -1.62 8.21 -12.96
C PHE A 40 -2.08 6.90 -12.30
N LEU A 41 -3.39 6.79 -12.04
CA LEU A 41 -3.99 5.56 -11.55
C LEU A 41 -3.85 4.40 -12.55
N GLU A 42 -3.89 4.65 -13.85
CA GLU A 42 -3.69 3.60 -14.89
C GLU A 42 -2.34 2.88 -14.72
N PHE A 43 -1.25 3.64 -14.54
CA PHE A 43 0.08 3.07 -14.32
C PHE A 43 0.19 2.30 -13.00
N ILE A 44 -0.47 2.80 -11.95
CA ILE A 44 -0.51 2.14 -10.64
C ILE A 44 -1.24 0.80 -10.73
N LEU A 45 -2.46 0.80 -11.27
CA LEU A 45 -3.28 -0.41 -11.38
C LEU A 45 -2.63 -1.46 -12.30
N LEU A 46 -1.93 -1.02 -13.35
CA LEU A 46 -1.14 -1.92 -14.19
C LEU A 46 -0.02 -2.59 -13.40
N SER A 47 0.70 -1.84 -12.56
CA SER A 47 1.77 -2.39 -11.71
C SER A 47 1.22 -3.41 -10.72
N LEU A 48 0.10 -3.09 -10.07
CA LEU A 48 -0.59 -3.98 -9.12
C LEU A 48 -1.16 -5.24 -9.79
N ARG A 49 -1.67 -5.13 -11.03
CA ARG A 49 -2.13 -6.27 -11.82
C ARG A 49 -0.96 -7.20 -12.17
N LYS A 50 0.15 -6.64 -12.64
CA LYS A 50 1.36 -7.42 -12.94
C LYS A 50 1.93 -8.12 -11.69
N GLY A 51 1.86 -7.44 -10.54
CA GLY A 51 2.23 -8.00 -9.24
C GLY A 51 1.19 -8.93 -8.61
N GLY A 52 0.11 -9.29 -9.33
CA GLY A 52 -0.88 -10.27 -8.88
C GLY A 52 -1.84 -9.80 -7.78
N ILE A 53 -1.84 -8.51 -7.43
CA ILE A 53 -2.77 -7.95 -6.43
C ILE A 53 -4.16 -7.73 -7.03
N LEU A 54 -4.20 -7.38 -8.32
CA LEU A 54 -5.42 -7.07 -9.05
C LEU A 54 -5.63 -7.98 -10.24
N GLN A 55 -6.89 -8.17 -10.58
CA GLN A 55 -7.34 -8.67 -11.87
C GLN A 55 -8.15 -7.60 -12.59
N SER A 56 -8.30 -7.76 -13.91
CA SER A 56 -9.06 -6.83 -14.75
C SER A 56 -10.00 -7.57 -15.67
N ARG A 57 -11.23 -7.05 -15.86
CA ARG A 57 -12.20 -7.52 -16.83
C ARG A 57 -12.37 -6.47 -17.94
N ILE A 58 -12.32 -6.91 -19.20
CA ILE A 58 -12.51 -6.06 -20.38
C ILE A 58 -13.99 -6.08 -20.79
N GLY A 59 -14.49 -4.99 -21.37
CA GLY A 59 -15.84 -4.89 -21.94
C GLY A 59 -16.82 -4.10 -21.06
N LYS A 60 -18.10 -4.12 -21.46
CA LYS A 60 -19.19 -3.46 -20.72
C LYS A 60 -19.35 -4.11 -19.34
N GLY A 61 -19.31 -3.31 -18.27
CA GLY A 61 -19.27 -3.82 -16.89
C GLY A 61 -17.90 -4.41 -16.49
N GLY A 62 -16.85 -4.10 -17.25
CA GLY A 62 -15.46 -4.40 -16.90
C GLY A 62 -14.91 -3.47 -15.82
N GLY A 63 -13.62 -3.58 -15.54
CA GLY A 63 -12.95 -2.83 -14.48
C GLY A 63 -11.88 -3.64 -13.78
N TYR A 64 -11.49 -3.19 -12.59
CA TYR A 64 -10.50 -3.84 -11.74
C TYR A 64 -11.16 -4.42 -10.49
N TYR A 65 -10.64 -5.54 -10.01
CA TYR A 65 -11.05 -6.17 -8.77
C TYR A 65 -9.85 -6.86 -8.11
N LEU A 66 -9.95 -7.15 -6.81
CA LEU A 66 -8.87 -7.83 -6.08
C LEU A 66 -8.69 -9.26 -6.60
N ALA A 67 -7.44 -9.70 -6.77
CA ALA A 67 -7.12 -11.06 -7.20
C ALA A 67 -7.32 -12.11 -6.08
N SER A 68 -7.48 -11.66 -4.84
CA SER A 68 -7.65 -12.49 -3.65
C SER A 68 -8.46 -11.72 -2.60
N PRO A 69 -9.05 -12.40 -1.59
CA PRO A 69 -9.75 -11.74 -0.50
C PRO A 69 -8.86 -10.69 0.19
N PRO A 70 -9.42 -9.55 0.66
CA PRO A 70 -8.66 -8.49 1.32
C PRO A 70 -7.78 -8.98 2.49
N ALA A 71 -8.25 -9.99 3.22
CA ALA A 71 -7.54 -10.61 4.35
C ALA A 71 -6.30 -11.43 3.94
N ARG A 72 -6.06 -11.66 2.65
CA ARG A 72 -4.85 -12.35 2.14
C ARG A 72 -3.85 -11.40 1.49
N ILE A 73 -4.19 -10.13 1.35
CA ILE A 73 -3.35 -9.13 0.68
C ILE A 73 -2.68 -8.28 1.74
N THR A 74 -1.39 -8.54 2.00
CA THR A 74 -0.63 -7.76 2.99
C THR A 74 -0.24 -6.40 2.45
N LEU A 75 -0.19 -5.38 3.32
CA LEU A 75 0.24 -4.04 2.93
C LEU A 75 1.69 -4.03 2.43
N GLY A 76 2.56 -4.83 3.05
CA GLY A 76 3.94 -4.96 2.61
C GLY A 76 4.07 -5.52 1.19
N SER A 77 3.21 -6.45 0.78
CA SER A 77 3.20 -6.94 -0.62
C SER A 77 2.90 -5.83 -1.63
N VAL A 78 1.92 -4.98 -1.32
CA VAL A 78 1.54 -3.83 -2.15
C VAL A 78 2.68 -2.82 -2.22
N VAL A 79 3.26 -2.48 -1.08
CA VAL A 79 4.34 -1.50 -0.99
C VAL A 79 5.57 -1.98 -1.76
N ARG A 80 5.96 -3.25 -1.61
CA ARG A 80 7.10 -3.84 -2.32
C ARG A 80 6.93 -3.85 -3.85
N ILE A 81 5.71 -4.08 -4.36
CA ILE A 81 5.42 -3.97 -5.80
C ILE A 81 5.63 -2.55 -6.34
N LEU A 82 5.39 -1.53 -5.52
CA LEU A 82 5.33 -0.14 -5.98
C LEU A 82 6.61 0.64 -5.76
N GLU A 83 7.28 0.40 -4.63
CA GLU A 83 8.51 1.07 -4.18
C GLU A 83 9.77 0.23 -4.43
N GLY A 84 9.65 -1.10 -4.52
CA GLY A 84 10.80 -2.01 -4.51
C GLY A 84 11.14 -2.46 -3.10
N ASP A 85 12.43 -2.48 -2.76
CA ASP A 85 12.82 -2.72 -1.37
C ASP A 85 12.38 -1.56 -0.47
N LEU A 86 11.97 -1.92 0.73
CA LEU A 86 11.80 -0.96 1.79
C LEU A 86 13.20 -0.81 2.37
N ALA A 87 13.94 0.25 2.04
CA ALA A 87 15.24 0.52 2.64
C ALA A 87 15.27 1.97 3.15
N PRO A 88 15.45 2.21 4.46
CA PRO A 88 15.46 3.56 5.02
C PRO A 88 16.72 4.35 4.66
N VAL A 89 17.81 3.66 4.29
CA VAL A 89 19.07 4.23 3.77
C VAL A 89 19.52 3.42 2.55
N GLN A 90 20.24 4.07 1.63
CA GLN A 90 20.63 3.45 0.36
C GLN A 90 21.56 2.26 0.52
N CYS A 91 22.45 2.25 1.51
CA CYS A 91 23.32 1.11 1.77
C CYS A 91 22.55 -0.15 2.24
N LEU A 92 21.27 -0.02 2.62
CA LEU A 92 20.38 -1.16 2.93
C LEU A 92 19.51 -1.59 1.75
N SER A 93 19.49 -0.84 0.66
CA SER A 93 18.71 -1.17 -0.52
C SER A 93 19.38 -2.30 -1.29
N GLU A 94 18.60 -3.29 -1.74
CA GLU A 94 19.04 -4.38 -2.62
C GLU A 94 18.96 -3.97 -4.10
N THR A 95 18.04 -3.05 -4.41
CA THR A 95 17.70 -2.62 -5.77
C THR A 95 18.35 -1.30 -6.16
N ASN A 96 18.71 -0.47 -5.19
CA ASN A 96 19.37 0.82 -5.39
C ASN A 96 20.46 1.05 -4.33
N TYR A 97 21.30 0.03 -4.15
CA TYR A 97 22.42 0.06 -3.21
C TYR A 97 23.39 1.21 -3.52
N ALA A 98 23.71 1.99 -2.49
CA ALA A 98 24.82 2.93 -2.53
C ALA A 98 25.45 3.07 -1.14
N LYS A 99 26.77 2.92 -1.07
CA LYS A 99 27.57 3.27 0.10
C LYS A 99 27.66 4.79 0.19
N CYS A 100 27.59 5.37 1.39
CA CYS A 100 27.83 6.81 1.55
C CYS A 100 29.34 7.14 1.49
N ASP A 101 29.65 8.33 1.00
CA ASP A 101 31.02 8.76 0.71
C ASP A 101 31.87 8.87 2.00
N GLU A 102 31.22 9.22 3.11
CA GLU A 102 31.82 9.40 4.43
C GLU A 102 31.88 8.12 5.28
N CYS A 103 31.41 6.97 4.77
CA CYS A 103 31.46 5.73 5.53
C CYS A 103 32.79 5.00 5.34
N ASP A 104 33.53 4.84 6.43
CA ASP A 104 34.74 4.03 6.43
C ASP A 104 34.40 2.54 6.25
N ASP A 105 33.68 1.97 7.23
CA ASP A 105 33.29 0.55 7.25
C ASP A 105 31.80 0.37 7.58
N GLU A 106 31.08 -0.31 6.69
CA GLU A 106 29.65 -0.59 6.86
C GLU A 106 29.37 -1.64 7.94
N ALA A 107 30.31 -2.55 8.22
CA ALA A 107 30.12 -3.57 9.24
C ALA A 107 30.05 -2.97 10.65
N THR A 108 30.75 -1.86 10.87
CA THR A 108 30.81 -1.13 12.14
C THR A 108 30.07 0.22 12.12
N CYS A 109 29.49 0.61 10.98
CA CYS A 109 28.71 1.83 10.85
C CYS A 109 27.45 1.79 11.75
N GLY A 110 27.48 2.53 12.87
CA GLY A 110 26.39 2.58 13.84
C GLY A 110 25.06 3.05 13.23
N ILE A 111 25.09 3.97 12.26
CA ILE A 111 23.88 4.43 11.55
C ILE A 111 23.26 3.26 10.79
N ARG A 112 24.06 2.51 10.03
CA ARG A 112 23.58 1.34 9.29
C ARG A 112 22.97 0.30 10.22
N LEU A 113 23.66 -0.03 11.32
CA LEU A 113 23.19 -1.03 12.29
C LEU A 113 21.83 -0.65 12.88
N VAL A 114 21.64 0.60 13.31
CA VAL A 114 20.33 1.07 13.80
C VAL A 114 19.27 1.05 12.68
N MET A 115 19.65 1.45 11.46
CA MET A 115 18.73 1.46 10.33
C MET A 115 18.29 0.06 9.89
N VAL A 116 19.11 -0.98 10.12
CA VAL A 116 18.69 -2.39 9.95
C VAL A 116 17.52 -2.71 10.87
N ASP A 117 17.54 -2.26 12.13
CA ASP A 117 16.47 -2.54 13.08
C ASP A 117 15.20 -1.77 12.75
N VAL A 118 15.32 -0.50 12.35
CA VAL A 118 14.20 0.30 11.82
C VAL A 118 13.58 -0.40 10.61
N ASN A 119 14.41 -0.91 9.71
CA ASN A 119 13.97 -1.63 8.54
C ASN A 119 13.17 -2.90 8.88
N LYS A 120 13.70 -3.73 9.78
CA LYS A 120 13.01 -4.94 10.27
C LYS A 120 11.68 -4.60 10.93
N ALA A 121 11.62 -3.52 11.71
CA ALA A 121 10.37 -3.08 12.33
C ALA A 121 9.33 -2.65 11.29
N LEU A 122 9.75 -1.88 10.28
CA LEU A 122 8.88 -1.44 9.18
C LEU A 122 8.31 -2.63 8.41
N ILE A 123 9.16 -3.56 7.98
CA ILE A 123 8.76 -4.77 7.24
C ILE A 123 7.77 -5.57 8.08
N ARG A 124 8.08 -5.82 9.35
CA ARG A 124 7.22 -6.59 10.25
C ARG A 124 5.81 -6.00 10.35
N VAL A 125 5.69 -4.68 10.53
CA VAL A 125 4.40 -4.01 10.66
C VAL A 125 3.60 -4.08 9.34
N LEU A 126 4.24 -3.83 8.21
CA LEU A 126 3.55 -3.84 6.92
C LEU A 126 3.16 -5.25 6.48
N ASP A 127 3.97 -6.27 6.81
CA ASP A 127 3.71 -7.66 6.46
C ASP A 127 2.70 -8.31 7.40
N SER A 128 2.56 -7.81 8.64
CA SER A 128 1.53 -8.28 9.58
C SER A 128 0.13 -7.71 9.32
N LEU A 129 0.00 -6.71 8.44
CA LEU A 129 -1.27 -6.02 8.17
C LEU A 129 -1.76 -6.31 6.76
N THR A 130 -3.07 -6.40 6.62
CA THR A 130 -3.77 -6.69 5.38
C THR A 130 -4.71 -5.54 4.97
N LEU A 131 -5.26 -5.61 3.76
CA LEU A 131 -6.32 -4.69 3.35
C LEU A 131 -7.58 -4.83 4.22
N ALA A 132 -7.86 -6.02 4.75
CA ALA A 132 -8.97 -6.21 5.68
C ALA A 132 -8.72 -5.47 7.01
N ASP A 133 -7.52 -5.59 7.58
CA ASP A 133 -7.16 -4.87 8.82
C ASP A 133 -7.26 -3.35 8.63
N MET A 134 -6.89 -2.86 7.44
CA MET A 134 -7.00 -1.44 7.09
C MET A 134 -8.46 -0.97 7.06
N LEU A 135 -9.39 -1.78 6.53
CA LEU A 135 -10.83 -1.49 6.54
C LEU A 135 -11.37 -1.49 7.97
N GLU A 136 -11.08 -2.54 8.75
CA GLU A 136 -11.56 -2.71 10.12
C GLU A 136 -11.13 -1.55 11.02
N ARG A 137 -9.86 -1.14 10.94
CA ARG A 137 -9.34 0.03 11.68
C ARG A 137 -10.10 1.29 11.32
N SER A 138 -10.33 1.54 10.03
CA SER A 138 -11.05 2.74 9.60
C SER A 138 -12.50 2.72 10.06
N GLU A 139 -13.14 1.55 10.08
CA GLU A 139 -14.53 1.43 10.50
C GLU A 139 -14.67 1.60 12.01
N THR A 140 -13.80 0.96 12.78
CA THR A 140 -13.73 1.10 14.24
C THR A 140 -13.62 2.57 14.66
N GLU A 141 -12.72 3.33 14.02
CA GLU A 141 -12.57 4.76 14.32
C GLU A 141 -13.77 5.60 13.87
N ARG A 142 -14.42 5.25 12.74
CA ARG A 142 -15.67 5.90 12.32
C ARG A 142 -16.79 5.69 13.33
N SER A 143 -16.98 4.46 13.81
CA SER A 143 -18.01 4.15 14.81
C SER A 143 -17.76 4.89 16.13
N LYS A 144 -16.50 4.99 16.58
CA LYS A 144 -16.16 5.79 17.77
C LYS A 144 -16.55 7.26 17.61
N LEU A 145 -16.23 7.86 16.47
CA LEU A 145 -16.56 9.27 16.19
C LEU A 145 -18.08 9.49 16.09
N ALA A 146 -18.82 8.57 15.48
CA ALA A 146 -20.28 8.65 15.40
C ALA A 146 -20.93 8.58 16.80
N ASN A 147 -20.46 7.66 17.65
CA ASN A 147 -20.99 7.53 19.02
C ASN A 147 -20.72 8.78 19.86
N VAL A 148 -19.59 9.47 19.69
CA VAL A 148 -19.31 10.73 20.41
C VAL A 148 -20.26 11.86 20.01
N LEU A 149 -20.71 11.90 18.75
CA LEU A 149 -21.66 12.90 18.28
C LEU A 149 -23.08 12.67 18.83
N ASP A 150 -23.47 11.41 19.05
CA ASP A 150 -24.78 11.06 19.62
C ASP A 150 -24.91 11.43 21.12
N PHE A 151 -23.81 11.58 21.86
CA PHE A 151 -23.81 12.02 23.27
C PHE A 151 -23.70 13.55 23.45
N SER A 152 -23.66 14.32 22.36
CA SER A 152 -23.51 15.79 22.38
C SER A 152 -24.82 16.55 22.12
N ILE A 153 -25.97 15.88 22.18
CA ILE A 153 -27.34 16.43 22.04
C ILE A 153 -28.05 16.29 23.39
#